data_AF-A0A2N2RIG3-F1
#
_entry.id   AF-A0A2N2RIG3-F1
#
_cell.length_a   1.000
_cell.length_b   1.000
_cell.length_c   1.000
_cell.angle_alpha   90.00
_cell.angle_beta   90.00
_cell.angle_gamma   90.00
#
_symmetry.space_group_name_H-M   'P 1'
#
loop_
_entity.id
_entity.type
_entity.pdbx_description
1 polymer ?
#
loop_
_entity_poly.entity_id
_entity_poly.type
_entity_poly.pdbx_seq_one_letter_code
_entity_poly.pdbx_strand_id
1 'polypeptide(L)'
;MSATAAALTPPKAPPQDPASTRILDAISALLTRQRESILSGSADELPAISQALGLQLRHASERLPRSAVAGSASALTQLRNEARINLELLHRREVAVQESLDAMLVNSNRLDSQHQARVYASAGTLARTSQVGRAFASA
;
A
#
# COMPACT_ATOMS: atom_id res chain seq x y z
N MET A 1 46.59 -33.92 24.56
CA MET A 1 47.12 -33.96 23.18
C MET A 1 46.39 -35.12 22.49
N SER A 2 45.54 -35.00 21.48
CA SER A 2 45.15 -33.92 20.58
C SER A 2 43.72 -34.22 20.10
N ALA A 3 42.86 -33.20 20.00
CA ALA A 3 41.56 -33.33 19.35
C ALA A 3 41.76 -33.12 17.83
N THR A 4 41.51 -34.16 17.04
CA THR A 4 41.50 -34.08 15.57
C THR A 4 40.28 -33.26 15.15
N ALA A 5 40.51 -31.99 14.79
CA ALA A 5 39.53 -31.15 14.15
C ALA A 5 39.25 -31.69 12.74
N ALA A 6 38.19 -32.48 12.61
CA ALA A 6 37.62 -32.80 11.30
C ALA A 6 37.13 -31.49 10.68
N ALA A 7 37.83 -31.04 9.65
CA ALA A 7 37.41 -29.92 8.82
C ALA A 7 36.07 -30.26 8.15
N LEU A 8 34.97 -29.82 8.76
CA LEU A 8 33.68 -29.68 8.11
C LEU A 8 33.79 -28.53 7.10
N THR A 9 34.34 -28.82 5.91
CA THR A 9 34.11 -27.96 4.75
C THR A 9 32.62 -28.04 4.43
N PRO A 10 31.86 -26.93 4.50
CA PRO A 10 30.47 -26.93 4.06
C PRO A 10 30.41 -27.36 2.58
N PRO A 11 29.36 -28.11 2.16
CA PRO A 11 29.23 -28.53 0.79
C PRO A 11 29.26 -27.30 -0.11
N LYS A 12 30.19 -27.28 -1.07
CA LYS A 12 30.31 -26.24 -2.09
C LYS A 12 28.94 -26.05 -2.73
N ALA A 13 28.36 -24.87 -2.54
CA ALA A 13 27.07 -24.52 -3.14
C ALA A 13 27.15 -24.82 -4.65
N PRO A 14 26.13 -25.48 -5.23
CA PRO A 14 26.12 -25.77 -6.65
C PRO A 14 26.32 -24.46 -7.43
N PRO A 15 27.04 -24.49 -8.57
CA PRO A 15 27.25 -23.30 -9.37
C PRO A 15 25.88 -22.70 -9.76
N GLN A 16 25.60 -21.51 -9.26
CA GLN A 16 24.42 -20.75 -9.64
C GLN A 16 24.60 -20.27 -11.07
N ASP A 17 23.61 -20.55 -11.92
CA ASP A 17 23.61 -20.09 -13.30
C ASP A 17 23.50 -18.55 -13.32
N PRO A 18 24.49 -17.83 -13.88
CA PRO A 18 24.50 -16.37 -13.89
C PRO A 18 23.28 -15.76 -14.59
N ALA A 19 22.64 -16.49 -15.51
CA ALA A 19 21.40 -16.04 -16.14
C ALA A 19 20.21 -16.06 -15.14
N SER A 20 20.15 -17.08 -14.29
CA SER A 20 19.12 -17.23 -13.26
C SER A 20 19.24 -16.13 -12.19
N THR A 21 20.46 -15.84 -11.74
CA THR A 21 20.71 -14.76 -10.77
C THR A 21 20.25 -13.39 -11.31
N ARG A 22 20.58 -13.06 -12.56
CA ARG A 22 20.18 -11.79 -13.18
C ARG A 22 18.66 -11.59 -13.26
N ILE A 23 17.91 -12.65 -13.53
CA ILE A 23 16.45 -12.60 -13.59
C ILE A 23 15.87 -12.34 -12.19
N LEU A 24 16.39 -13.01 -11.17
CA LEU A 24 15.95 -12.82 -9.79
C LEU A 24 16.30 -11.43 -9.26
N ASP A 25 17.48 -10.91 -9.61
CA ASP A 25 17.90 -9.54 -9.28
C ASP A 25 16.98 -8.49 -9.93
N ALA A 26 16.61 -8.69 -11.20
CA ALA A 26 15.67 -7.82 -11.89
C ALA A 26 14.28 -7.81 -11.23
N ILE A 27 13.79 -8.97 -10.79
CA ILE A 27 12.52 -9.07 -10.06
C ILE A 27 12.63 -8.37 -8.70
N SER A 28 13.73 -8.55 -7.96
CA SER A 28 13.97 -7.87 -6.68
C SER A 28 13.99 -6.34 -6.84
N ALA A 29 14.69 -5.83 -7.86
CA ALA A 29 14.74 -4.40 -8.16
C ALA A 29 13.35 -3.83 -8.45
N LEU A 30 12.53 -4.56 -9.22
CA LEU A 30 11.16 -4.15 -9.50
C LEU A 30 10.24 -4.18 -8.27
N LEU A 31 10.38 -5.17 -7.39
CA LEU A 31 9.65 -5.22 -6.11
C LEU A 31 10.07 -4.08 -5.17
N THR A 32 11.35 -3.72 -5.17
CA THR A 32 11.87 -2.58 -4.40
C THR A 32 11.30 -1.27 -4.93
N ARG A 33 11.33 -1.07 -6.25
CA ARG A 33 10.74 0.10 -6.88
C ARG A 33 9.23 0.19 -6.65
N GLN A 34 8.52 -0.94 -6.69
CA GLN A 34 7.10 -0.98 -6.36
C GLN A 34 6.86 -0.49 -4.92
N ARG A 35 7.67 -0.96 -3.96
CA ARG A 35 7.60 -0.52 -2.57
C ARG A 35 7.80 0.98 -2.42
N GLU A 36 8.82 1.53 -3.07
CA GLU A 36 9.10 2.97 -3.06
C GLU A 36 7.95 3.77 -3.66
N SER A 37 7.35 3.31 -4.76
CA SER A 37 6.17 3.91 -5.36
C SER A 37 4.95 3.87 -4.42
N ILE A 38 4.72 2.75 -3.71
CA ILE A 38 3.65 2.63 -2.71
C ILE A 38 3.85 3.61 -1.54
N LEU A 39 5.08 3.71 -1.03
CA LEU A 39 5.41 4.57 0.11
C LEU A 39 5.41 6.06 -0.25
N SER A 40 5.94 6.42 -1.42
CA SER A 40 5.91 7.80 -1.94
C SER A 40 4.52 8.24 -2.41
N GLY A 41 3.65 7.29 -2.73
CA GLY A 41 2.32 7.56 -3.25
C GLY A 41 2.24 7.89 -4.73
N SER A 42 3.26 7.50 -5.47
CA SER A 42 3.34 7.66 -6.91
C SER A 42 2.52 6.55 -7.60
N ALA A 43 1.20 6.64 -7.51
CA ALA A 43 0.28 5.61 -8.03
C ALA A 43 0.40 5.42 -9.56
N ASP A 44 0.80 6.47 -10.29
CA ASP A 44 0.95 6.45 -11.75
C ASP A 44 2.05 5.48 -12.23
N GLU A 45 3.04 5.17 -11.39
CA GLU A 45 4.13 4.25 -11.73
C GLU A 45 3.75 2.77 -11.52
N LEU A 46 2.76 2.48 -10.66
CA LEU A 46 2.40 1.11 -10.28
C LEU A 46 1.96 0.22 -11.45
N PRO A 47 1.17 0.71 -12.44
CA PRO A 47 0.80 -0.09 -13.59
C PRO A 47 2.01 -0.52 -14.43
N ALA A 48 2.95 0.38 -14.69
CA ALA A 48 4.15 0.10 -15.47
C ALA A 48 5.07 -0.90 -14.75
N ILE A 49 5.25 -0.73 -13.43
CA ILE A 49 6.04 -1.65 -12.60
C ILE A 49 5.39 -3.05 -12.57
N SER A 50 4.07 -3.12 -12.45
CA SER A 50 3.33 -4.39 -12.42
C SER A 50 3.43 -5.15 -13.75
N GLN A 51 3.36 -4.44 -14.89
CA GLN A 51 3.59 -5.04 -16.21
C GLN A 51 5.01 -5.59 -16.35
N ALA A 52 6.03 -4.81 -15.94
CA ALA A 52 7.42 -5.25 -15.97
C ALA A 52 7.65 -6.49 -15.07
N LEU A 53 7.06 -6.52 -13.88
CA LEU A 53 7.10 -7.68 -12.98
C LEU A 53 6.48 -8.91 -13.63
N GLY A 54 5.31 -8.76 -14.26
CA GLY A 54 4.64 -9.87 -14.96
C GLY A 54 5.48 -10.45 -16.10
N LEU A 55 6.16 -9.59 -16.87
CA LEU A 55 7.07 -10.02 -17.94
C LEU A 55 8.28 -10.77 -17.39
N GLN A 56 8.92 -10.25 -16.33
CA GLN A 56 10.09 -10.90 -15.72
C GLN A 56 9.72 -12.23 -15.05
N LEU A 57 8.57 -12.32 -14.40
CA LEU A 57 8.07 -13.57 -13.81
C LEU A 57 7.75 -14.62 -14.87
N ARG A 58 7.15 -14.22 -16.00
CA ARG A 58 6.91 -15.12 -17.13
C ARG A 58 8.22 -15.62 -17.72
N HIS A 59 9.16 -14.72 -17.97
CA HIS A 59 10.51 -15.08 -18.43
C HIS A 59 11.21 -16.01 -17.44
N ALA A 60 11.08 -15.77 -16.14
CA ALA A 60 11.64 -16.64 -15.11
C ALA A 60 11.03 -18.05 -15.19
N SER A 61 9.70 -18.14 -15.33
CA SER A 61 9.01 -19.43 -15.40
C SER A 61 9.35 -20.26 -16.65
N GLU A 62 9.66 -19.60 -17.76
CA GLU A 62 9.99 -20.24 -19.04
C GLU A 62 11.47 -20.62 -19.13
N ARG A 63 12.37 -19.83 -18.52
CA ARG A 63 13.82 -19.93 -18.71
C ARG A 63 14.59 -20.54 -17.55
N LEU A 64 14.04 -20.60 -16.33
CA LEU A 64 14.75 -21.26 -15.22
C LEU A 64 14.61 -22.78 -15.30
N PRO A 65 15.70 -23.53 -15.53
CA PRO A 65 15.66 -24.98 -15.39
C PRO A 65 15.40 -25.38 -13.94
N ARG A 66 14.72 -26.51 -13.71
CA ARG A 66 14.38 -27.00 -12.35
C ARG A 66 15.59 -27.11 -11.40
N SER A 67 16.78 -27.37 -11.94
CA SER A 67 18.04 -27.38 -11.18
C SER A 67 18.45 -25.99 -10.68
N ALA A 68 18.24 -24.94 -11.47
CA ALA A 68 18.50 -23.56 -11.06
C ALA A 68 17.47 -23.06 -10.04
N VAL A 69 16.21 -23.53 -10.14
CA VAL A 69 15.16 -23.26 -9.14
C VAL A 69 15.54 -23.83 -7.77
N ALA A 70 16.05 -25.07 -7.71
CA ALA A 70 16.50 -25.68 -6.46
C ALA A 70 17.69 -24.91 -5.84
N GLY A 71 18.64 -24.45 -6.67
CA GLY A 71 19.77 -23.63 -6.22
C GLY A 71 19.41 -22.19 -5.81
N SER A 72 18.19 -21.74 -6.12
CA SER A 72 17.71 -20.37 -5.89
C SER A 72 16.47 -20.31 -4.97
N ALA A 73 16.16 -21.40 -4.26
CA ALA A 73 14.94 -21.52 -3.45
C ALA A 73 14.85 -20.46 -2.33
N SER A 74 15.98 -20.11 -1.71
CA SER A 74 16.04 -19.04 -0.69
C SER A 74 15.71 -17.67 -1.29
N ALA A 75 16.30 -17.34 -2.44
CA ALA A 75 16.05 -16.09 -3.15
C ALA A 75 14.58 -15.98 -3.60
N LEU A 76 14.01 -17.05 -4.16
CA LEU A 76 12.59 -17.09 -4.52
C LEU A 76 11.67 -16.92 -3.31
N THR A 77 12.04 -17.50 -2.16
CA THR A 77 11.29 -17.31 -0.91
C THR A 77 11.36 -15.86 -0.43
N GLN A 78 12.53 -15.23 -0.53
CA GLN A 78 12.69 -13.81 -0.21
C GLN A 78 11.83 -12.92 -1.13
N LEU A 79 11.89 -13.13 -2.45
CA LEU A 79 11.06 -12.38 -3.41
C LEU A 79 9.56 -12.54 -3.13
N ARG A 80 9.13 -13.75 -2.77
CA ARG A 80 7.74 -14.00 -2.36
C ARG A 80 7.36 -13.20 -1.11
N ASN A 81 8.25 -13.15 -0.10
CA ASN A 81 8.01 -12.37 1.11
C ASN A 81 7.97 -10.87 0.81
N GLU A 82 8.85 -10.37 -0.05
CA GLU A 82 8.86 -8.97 -0.49
C GLU A 82 7.57 -8.59 -1.23
N ALA A 83 7.10 -9.44 -2.14
CA ALA A 83 5.82 -9.25 -2.83
C ALA A 83 4.64 -9.22 -1.86
N ARG A 84 4.64 -10.10 -0.84
CA ARG A 84 3.60 -10.12 0.20
C ARG A 84 3.60 -8.84 1.03
N ILE A 85 4.77 -8.34 1.42
CA ILE A 85 4.91 -7.07 2.14
C ILE A 85 4.35 -5.92 1.29
N ASN A 86 4.70 -5.87 0.00
CA ASN A 86 4.20 -4.82 -0.90
C ASN A 86 2.67 -4.86 -1.04
N LEU A 87 2.06 -6.06 -1.11
CA LEU A 87 0.61 -6.21 -1.13
C LEU A 87 -0.04 -5.70 0.16
N GLU A 88 0.55 -6.01 1.31
CA GLU A 88 0.06 -5.52 2.61
C GLU A 88 0.15 -4.00 2.71
N LEU A 89 1.23 -3.40 2.21
CA LEU A 89 1.39 -1.94 2.16
C LEU A 89 0.34 -1.27 1.26
N LEU A 90 0.06 -1.85 0.09
CA LEU A 90 -1.01 -1.37 -0.79
C LEU A 90 -2.36 -1.40 -0.07
N HIS A 91 -2.69 -2.52 0.57
CA HIS A 91 -3.96 -2.67 1.27
C HIS A 91 -4.11 -1.66 2.43
N ARG A 92 -3.07 -1.47 3.24
CA ARG A 92 -3.07 -0.45 4.31
C ARG A 92 -3.31 0.96 3.76
N ARG A 93 -2.74 1.25 2.58
CA ARG A 93 -2.94 2.54 1.92
C ARG A 93 -4.38 2.72 1.41
N GLU A 94 -4.97 1.68 0.83
CA GLU A 94 -6.38 1.69 0.43
C GLU A 94 -7.30 1.96 1.63
N VAL A 95 -7.07 1.28 2.75
CA VAL A 95 -7.81 1.52 4.00
C VAL A 95 -7.65 2.95 4.49
N ALA A 96 -6.42 3.50 4.50
CA ALA A 96 -6.19 4.88 4.93
C ALA A 96 -6.89 5.92 4.03
N VAL A 97 -6.98 5.65 2.72
CA VAL A 97 -7.74 6.48 1.79
C VAL A 97 -9.24 6.40 2.07
N GLN A 98 -9.77 5.20 2.32
CA GLN A 98 -11.18 5.01 2.71
C GLN A 98 -11.52 5.75 4.01
N GLU A 99 -10.71 5.59 5.06
CA GLU A 99 -10.87 6.29 6.33
C GLU A 99 -10.84 7.82 6.15
N SER A 100 -9.98 8.33 5.26
CA SER A 100 -9.93 9.75 4.94
C SER A 100 -11.20 10.24 4.24
N LEU A 101 -11.73 9.46 3.30
CA LEU A 101 -13.00 9.77 2.61
C LEU A 101 -14.19 9.75 3.58
N ASP A 102 -14.24 8.76 4.47
CA ASP A 102 -15.29 8.66 5.48
C ASP A 102 -15.24 9.85 6.46
N ALA A 103 -14.04 10.24 6.88
CA ALA A 103 -13.84 11.43 7.71
C ALA A 103 -14.31 12.71 7.01
N MET A 104 -14.06 12.84 5.70
CA MET A 104 -14.57 13.96 4.90
C MET A 104 -16.11 13.99 4.85
N LEU A 105 -16.76 12.83 4.65
CA LEU A 105 -18.22 12.72 4.63
C LEU A 105 -18.84 13.10 5.98
N VAL A 106 -18.28 12.58 7.09
CA VAL A 106 -18.75 12.90 8.44
C VAL A 106 -18.61 14.40 8.73
N ASN A 107 -17.47 15.00 8.37
CA ASN A 107 -17.23 16.43 8.56
C ASN A 107 -18.20 17.29 7.73
N SER A 108 -18.46 16.90 6.47
CA SER A 108 -19.44 17.60 5.62
C SER A 108 -20.83 17.60 6.26
N ASN A 109 -21.33 16.43 6.67
CA ASN A 109 -22.64 16.31 7.31
C ASN A 109 -22.76 17.14 8.59
N ARG A 110 -21.68 17.19 9.37
CA ARG A 110 -21.60 18.01 10.59
C ARG A 110 -21.67 19.50 10.28
N LEU A 111 -20.97 19.96 9.25
CA LEU A 111 -21.00 21.37 8.82
C LEU A 111 -22.40 21.76 8.33
N ASP A 112 -23.05 20.90 7.53
CA ASP A 112 -24.41 21.14 7.05
C ASP A 112 -25.42 21.24 8.19
N SER A 113 -25.32 20.34 9.18
CA SER A 113 -26.17 20.36 10.37
C SER A 113 -25.96 21.64 11.19
N GLN A 114 -24.72 22.10 11.35
CA GLN A 114 -24.41 23.35 12.04
C GLN A 114 -24.94 24.56 11.28
N HIS A 115 -24.85 24.55 9.95
CA HIS A 115 -25.39 25.62 9.11
C HIS A 115 -26.91 25.70 9.24
N GLN A 116 -27.60 24.56 9.11
CA GLN A 116 -29.06 24.48 9.30
C GLN A 116 -29.48 24.98 10.69
N ALA A 117 -28.79 24.56 11.75
CA ALA A 117 -29.10 25.01 13.11
C ALA A 117 -28.98 26.54 13.26
N ARG A 118 -27.97 27.17 12.64
CA ARG A 118 -27.83 28.64 12.64
C ARG A 118 -28.95 29.31 11.86
N VAL A 119 -29.29 28.79 10.67
CA VAL A 119 -30.38 29.32 9.84
C VAL A 119 -31.70 29.27 10.63
N TYR A 120 -32.06 28.12 11.21
CA TYR A 120 -33.28 27.99 12.01
C TYR A 120 -33.28 28.87 13.27
N ALA A 121 -32.16 28.98 13.98
CA ALA A 121 -32.05 29.87 15.14
C ALA A 121 -32.24 31.35 14.77
N SER A 122 -31.66 31.78 13.64
CA SER A 122 -31.85 33.14 13.12
C SER A 122 -33.28 33.40 12.62
N ALA A 123 -33.91 32.43 11.96
CA ALA A 123 -35.31 32.53 11.55
C ALA A 123 -36.26 32.61 12.76
N GLY A 124 -36.04 31.79 13.79
CA GLY A 124 -36.85 31.80 15.01
C GLY A 124 -36.72 33.09 15.83
N THR A 125 -35.54 33.70 15.86
CA THR A 125 -35.32 35.00 16.53
C THR A 125 -35.95 36.16 15.76
N LEU A 126 -35.89 36.15 14.42
CA LEU A 126 -36.62 37.11 13.58
C LEU A 126 -38.14 36.99 13.73
N ALA A 127 -38.66 35.75 13.75
CA ALA A 127 -40.08 35.51 13.98
C ALA A 127 -40.52 36.02 15.37
N ARG A 128 -39.73 35.73 16.42
CA ARG A 128 -40.02 36.17 17.80
C ARG A 128 -39.95 37.69 17.96
N THR A 129 -38.93 38.35 17.40
CA THR A 129 -38.83 39.83 17.44
C THR A 129 -39.98 40.50 16.68
N SER A 130 -40.40 39.93 15.56
CA SER A 130 -41.58 40.43 14.83
C SER A 130 -42.88 40.32 15.62
N GLN A 131 -43.07 39.24 16.38
CA GLN A 131 -44.25 39.06 17.24
C GLN A 131 -44.26 40.05 18.42
N VAL A 132 -43.12 40.26 19.08
CA VAL A 132 -43.00 41.24 20.17
C VAL A 132 -43.23 42.66 19.66
N GLY A 133 -42.67 43.00 18.49
CA GLY A 133 -42.89 44.30 17.85
C GLY A 133 -44.35 44.56 17.49
N ARG A 134 -45.08 43.54 17.01
CA ARG A 134 -46.54 43.66 16.77
C ARG A 134 -47.33 43.80 18.07
N ALA A 135 -46.99 43.05 19.11
CA ALA A 135 -47.64 43.15 20.42
C ALA A 135 -47.46 44.54 21.06
N PHE A 136 -46.28 45.17 20.88
CA PHE A 136 -46.03 46.54 21.30
C PHE A 136 -46.76 47.59 20.45
N ALA A 137 -46.96 47.35 19.15
CA ALA A 137 -47.65 48.29 18.26
C ALA A 137 -49.19 48.23 18.39
N SER A 138 -49.74 47.21 19.04
CA SER A 138 -51.19 47.02 19.24
C SER A 138 -51.68 47.26 20.66
N ALA A 139 -50.82 47.72 21.57
CA ALA A 139 -51.14 48.10 22.96
C ALA A 139 -51.14 49.64 23.09
#